data_AF-A0A816KI07-F1
#
_entry.id   AF-A0A816KI07-F1
#
_cell.length_a   1.000
_cell.length_b   1.000
_cell.length_c   1.000
_cell.angle_alpha   90.00
_cell.angle_beta   90.00
_cell.angle_gamma   90.00
#
_symmetry.space_group_name_H-M   'P 1'
#
loop_
_entity.id
_entity.type
_entity.pdbx_description
1 polymer ?
#
loop_
_entity_poly.entity_id
_entity_poly.type
_entity_poly.pdbx_seq_one_letter_code
_entity_poly.pdbx_strand_id
1 'polypeptide(L)'
;MIGGKLPLTWYPQDYVTELPITIMTMRASGNYPGRTYSFYKGPVVFPFGFGLSYTTFTHSLAQNPLAQLSKCLMPTVKRFQKCISTLSVKHR
;
A
#
# COMPACT_ATOMS: atom_id res chain seq x y z
N MET A 1 20.96 -15.11 -10.24
CA MET A 1 21.50 -13.74 -10.16
C MET A 1 20.35 -12.77 -9.96
N ILE A 2 20.49 -11.81 -9.06
CA ILE A 2 19.49 -10.74 -8.86
C ILE A 2 19.71 -9.69 -9.95
N GLY A 3 18.68 -9.39 -10.74
CA GLY A 3 18.71 -8.32 -11.75
C GLY A 3 18.58 -6.94 -11.10
N GLY A 4 19.20 -5.93 -11.71
CA GLY A 4 19.10 -4.53 -11.27
C GLY A 4 17.66 -4.01 -11.30
N LYS A 5 17.35 -3.07 -10.40
CA LYS A 5 16.04 -2.41 -10.30
C LYS A 5 16.16 -0.93 -10.64
N LEU A 6 15.09 -0.35 -11.19
CA LEU A 6 15.07 1.04 -11.61
C LEU A 6 15.19 2.01 -10.42
N PRO A 7 16.16 2.94 -10.41
CA PRO A 7 16.28 3.97 -9.38
C PRO A 7 15.39 5.20 -9.64
N LEU A 8 14.71 5.24 -10.78
CA LEU A 8 13.84 6.35 -11.20
C LEU A 8 12.52 5.83 -11.79
N THR A 9 11.55 6.72 -11.93
CA THR A 9 10.26 6.43 -12.55
C THR A 9 10.24 6.98 -13.98
N TRP A 10 9.78 6.19 -14.95
CA TRP A 10 9.60 6.62 -16.33
C TRP A 10 8.18 7.18 -16.52
N TYR A 11 8.11 8.48 -16.78
CA TYR A 11 6.86 9.22 -16.95
C TYR A 11 6.46 9.34 -18.43
N PRO A 12 5.15 9.52 -18.73
CA PRO A 12 4.68 9.89 -20.06
C PRO A 12 5.15 11.30 -20.45
N GLN A 13 5.09 11.63 -21.75
CA GLN A 13 5.56 12.91 -22.28
C GLN A 13 4.89 14.12 -21.62
N ASP A 14 3.58 14.05 -21.38
CA ASP A 14 2.78 15.16 -20.87
C ASP A 14 3.23 15.63 -19.48
N TYR A 15 3.88 14.75 -18.70
CA TYR A 15 4.43 15.05 -17.38
C TYR A 15 5.42 16.22 -17.38
N VAL A 16 6.20 16.38 -18.44
CA VAL A 16 7.20 17.46 -18.55
C VAL A 16 6.53 18.83 -18.68
N THR A 17 5.32 18.88 -19.25
CA THR A 17 4.57 20.13 -19.46
C THR A 17 3.91 20.65 -18.19
N GLU A 18 3.56 19.76 -17.27
CA GLU A 18 2.88 20.09 -16.01
C GLU A 18 3.86 20.41 -14.86
N LEU A 19 5.15 20.06 -15.02
CA LEU A 19 6.19 20.28 -14.02
C LEU A 19 7.25 21.28 -14.48
N PRO A 20 7.06 22.58 -14.21
CA PRO A 20 8.15 23.53 -14.35
C PRO A 20 9.30 23.18 -13.39
N ILE A 21 10.53 23.30 -13.87
CA ILE A 21 11.76 23.04 -13.08
C ILE A 21 12.00 24.15 -12.03
N THR A 22 11.17 25.18 -11.97
CA THR A 22 11.27 26.28 -11.00
C THR A 22 10.59 25.98 -9.67
N ILE A 23 9.45 25.28 -9.69
CA ILE A 23 8.71 24.94 -8.47
C ILE A 23 9.38 23.75 -7.79
N MET A 24 9.71 23.81 -6.50
CA MET A 24 10.42 22.72 -5.79
C MET A 24 9.54 21.87 -4.88
N THR A 25 8.22 22.05 -4.95
CA THR A 25 7.25 21.29 -4.15
C THR A 25 7.26 19.81 -4.53
N MET A 26 7.31 18.90 -3.57
CA MET A 26 7.28 17.46 -3.87
C MET A 26 5.85 16.92 -4.04
N ARG A 27 4.91 17.44 -3.24
CA ARG A 27 3.51 16.99 -3.22
C ARG A 27 2.71 17.59 -4.37
N ALA A 28 1.72 16.85 -4.86
CA ALA A 28 0.75 17.35 -5.82
C ALA A 28 -0.05 18.52 -5.23
N SER A 29 -0.32 19.54 -6.04
CA SER A 29 -1.07 20.74 -5.63
C SER A 29 -1.71 21.40 -6.84
N GLY A 30 -3.04 21.47 -6.89
CA GLY A 30 -3.77 22.01 -8.04
C GLY A 30 -3.39 21.27 -9.34
N ASN A 31 -2.87 22.01 -10.32
CA ASN A 31 -2.43 21.47 -11.62
C ASN A 31 -1.04 20.82 -11.58
N TYR A 32 -0.39 20.77 -10.42
CA TYR A 32 0.90 20.13 -10.25
C TYR A 32 0.72 18.66 -9.84
N PRO A 33 1.17 17.68 -10.64
CA PRO A 33 0.87 16.26 -10.40
C PRO A 33 1.73 15.60 -9.32
N GLY A 34 2.69 16.32 -8.73
CA GLY A 34 3.63 15.80 -7.73
C GLY A 34 4.86 15.14 -8.36
N ARG A 35 5.94 15.04 -7.58
CA ARG A 35 7.22 14.47 -8.01
C ARG A 35 7.50 13.11 -7.38
N THR A 36 8.22 12.29 -8.12
CA THR A 36 8.74 10.98 -7.67
C THR A 36 7.61 9.97 -7.45
N TYR A 37 7.95 8.69 -7.42
CA TYR A 37 7.01 7.59 -7.15
C TYR A 37 6.18 7.78 -5.88
N SER A 38 6.68 8.53 -4.89
CA SER A 38 6.01 8.71 -3.60
C SER A 38 4.79 9.63 -3.66
N PHE A 39 4.79 10.63 -4.56
CA PHE A 39 3.74 11.66 -4.60
C PHE A 39 3.02 11.76 -5.94
N TYR A 40 3.60 11.23 -7.01
CA TYR A 40 2.96 11.17 -8.31
C TYR A 40 1.82 10.14 -8.31
N LYS A 41 0.62 10.57 -8.71
CA LYS A 41 -0.59 9.73 -8.75
C LYS A 41 -1.10 9.43 -10.17
N GLY A 42 -0.39 9.89 -11.19
CA GLY A 42 -0.77 9.73 -12.60
C GLY A 42 -0.27 8.42 -13.21
N PRO A 43 -0.49 8.24 -14.53
CA PRO A 43 -0.04 7.07 -15.26
C PRO A 43 1.50 7.03 -15.40
N VAL A 44 2.08 5.85 -15.23
CA VAL A 44 3.53 5.61 -15.28
C VAL A 44 3.83 4.53 -16.31
N VAL A 45 4.86 4.73 -17.13
CA VAL A 45 5.30 3.74 -18.14
C VAL A 45 6.10 2.62 -17.48
N PHE A 46 7.11 2.99 -16.67
CA PHE A 46 7.84 2.05 -15.82
C PHE A 46 7.98 2.60 -14.40
N PRO A 47 7.46 1.89 -13.38
CA PRO A 47 7.53 2.37 -12.01
C PRO A 47 8.92 2.25 -11.41
N PHE A 48 9.17 3.05 -10.38
CA PHE A 48 10.35 2.89 -9.53
C PHE A 48 10.45 1.46 -8.99
N GLY A 49 11.68 0.93 -8.91
CA GLY A 49 11.94 -0.42 -8.42
C GLY A 49 11.55 -1.54 -9.39
N PHE A 50 11.04 -1.22 -10.59
CA PHE A 50 10.80 -2.22 -11.61
C PHE A 50 12.10 -2.89 -12.05
N GLY A 51 12.05 -4.18 -12.34
CA GLY A 51 13.17 -4.90 -12.93
C GLY A 51 12.89 -6.39 -13.03
N LEU A 52 13.41 -7.01 -14.08
CA LEU A 52 13.21 -8.44 -14.39
C LEU A 52 14.38 -9.28 -13.85
N SER A 53 14.10 -10.55 -13.61
CA SER A 53 15.08 -11.55 -13.18
C SER A 53 14.96 -12.80 -14.04
N TYR A 54 16.07 -13.48 -14.30
CA TYR A 54 16.07 -14.73 -15.09
C TYR A 54 15.47 -15.93 -14.34
N THR A 55 15.24 -15.80 -13.03
CA THR A 55 14.62 -16.83 -12.19
C THR A 55 13.43 -16.24 -11.43
N THR A 56 12.45 -17.08 -11.10
CA THR A 56 11.26 -16.71 -10.33
C THR A 56 11.53 -16.77 -8.82
N PHE A 57 11.05 -15.78 -8.07
CA PHE A 57 11.14 -15.72 -6.61
C PHE A 57 9.74 -15.74 -6.00
N THR A 58 9.52 -16.59 -5.00
CA THR A 58 8.26 -16.63 -4.24
C THR A 58 8.47 -15.95 -2.89
N HIS A 59 7.68 -14.93 -2.58
CA HIS A 59 7.75 -14.19 -1.32
C HIS A 59 6.60 -14.58 -0.40
N SER A 60 6.92 -14.98 0.83
CA SER A 60 5.95 -15.21 1.90
C SER A 60 6.33 -14.38 3.12
N LEU A 61 5.33 -13.88 3.84
CA LEU A 61 5.54 -13.20 5.12
C LEU A 61 5.76 -14.27 6.18
N ALA A 62 6.96 -14.34 6.76
CA ALA A 62 7.25 -15.28 7.85
C ALA A 62 6.36 -15.05 9.09
N GLN A 63 6.00 -13.79 9.35
CA GLN A 63 5.05 -13.39 10.38
C GLN A 63 4.17 -12.27 9.81
N ASN A 64 2.85 -12.42 9.96
CA ASN A 64 1.91 -11.38 9.54
C ASN A 64 1.73 -10.37 10.70
N PRO A 65 2.29 -9.15 10.60
CA PRO A 65 2.17 -8.16 11.67
C PRO A 65 0.72 -7.71 11.91
N LEU A 66 -0.17 -7.81 10.92
CA LEU A 66 -1.60 -7.50 11.10
C LEU A 66 -2.30 -8.54 11.97
N ALA A 67 -1.90 -9.81 11.87
CA ALA A 67 -2.37 -10.88 12.76
C ALA A 67 -1.76 -10.77 14.16
N GLN A 68 -0.62 -10.10 14.31
CA GLN A 68 -0.02 -9.80 15.62
C GLN A 68 -0.68 -8.58 16.28
N LEU A 69 -1.04 -7.56 15.49
CA LEU A 69 -1.74 -6.36 15.98
C LEU A 69 -3.15 -6.70 16.49
N SER A 70 -3.86 -7.61 15.82
CA SER A 70 -5.19 -8.07 16.26
C SER A 70 -5.14 -8.89 17.55
N LYS A 71 -4.05 -9.61 17.84
CA LYS A 71 -3.87 -10.33 19.12
C LYS A 71 -3.84 -9.37 20.32
N CYS A 72 -3.15 -8.24 20.19
CA CYS A 72 -3.13 -7.22 21.25
C CYS A 72 -4.40 -6.36 21.30
N LEU A 73 -5.10 -6.17 20.18
CA LEU A 73 -6.34 -5.36 20.13
C LEU A 73 -7.60 -6.13 20.58
N MET A 74 -7.51 -7.44 20.86
CA MET A 74 -8.67 -8.27 21.21
C MET A 74 -8.69 -8.89 22.63
N PRO A 75 -8.42 -8.16 23.74
CA PRO A 75 -8.91 -8.61 25.04
C PRO A 75 -10.33 -8.10 25.35
N THR A 76 -10.87 -7.10 24.64
CA THR A 76 -12.11 -6.41 25.07
C THR A 76 -13.41 -6.86 24.40
N VAL A 77 -13.38 -7.54 23.23
CA VAL A 77 -14.62 -7.91 22.50
C VAL A 77 -15.11 -9.33 22.80
N LYS A 78 -14.37 -10.16 23.56
CA LYS A 78 -14.83 -11.51 23.94
C LYS A 78 -15.74 -11.56 25.17
N ARG A 79 -16.03 -10.42 25.82
CA ARG A 79 -16.87 -10.38 27.03
C ARG A 79 -18.36 -10.16 26.73
N PHE A 80 -18.74 -9.69 25.54
CA PHE A 80 -20.12 -9.29 25.24
C PHE A 80 -20.97 -10.36 24.52
N GLN A 81 -20.36 -11.39 23.91
CA GLN A 81 -21.12 -12.43 23.18
C GLN A 81 -21.62 -13.57 24.08
N LYS A 82 -21.33 -13.57 25.39
CA LYS A 82 -21.73 -14.67 26.30
C LYS A 82 -23.02 -14.42 27.08
N CYS A 83 -23.68 -13.26 26.89
CA CYS A 83 -24.96 -12.95 27.57
C CYS A 83 -26.20 -13.04 26.65
N ILE A 84 -26.05 -13.33 25.36
CA ILE A 84 -27.19 -13.33 24.40
C ILE A 84 -27.74 -14.74 24.14
N SER A 85 -27.01 -15.81 24.47
CA SER A 85 -27.43 -17.20 24.17
C SER A 85 -28.22 -17.91 25.28
N THR A 86 -28.64 -17.23 26.35
CA THR A 86 -29.41 -17.84 27.47
C THR A 86 -30.87 -17.36 27.58
N LEU A 87 -31.37 -16.60 26.61
CA LEU A 87 -32.77 -16.17 26.54
C LEU A 87 -33.46 -16.71 25.27
N SER A 88 -33.44 -18.03 25.07
CA SER A 88 -34.45 -18.68 24.23
C SER A 88 -35.31 -19.57 25.12
N VAL A 89 -36.57 -19.14 25.23
CA VAL A 89 -37.61 -19.54 26.15
C VAL A 89 -37.95 -21.03 26.04
N LYS A 90 -37.93 -21.72 27.18
CA LYS A 90 -38.53 -23.05 27.37
C LYS A 90 -40.01 -22.86 27.73
N HIS A 91 -40.92 -23.11 26.79
CA HIS A 91 -42.33 -23.38 27.07
C HIS A 91 -42.84 -24.52 26.18
N ARG A 92 -43.80 -25.25 26.74
CA ARG A 92 -44.37 -26.55 26.31
C ARG A 92 -44.65 -26.67 24.82
#